data_AF-A0AB37RJL6-F1
#
_entry.id   AF-A0AB37RJL6-F1
#
_cell.length_a   1.000
_cell.length_b   1.000
_cell.length_c   1.000
_cell.angle_alpha   90.00
_cell.angle_beta   90.00
_cell.angle_gamma   90.00
#
_symmetry.space_group_name_H-M   'P 1'
#
loop_
_entity.id
_entity.type
_entity.pdbx_description
1 polymer ?
#
loop_
_entity_poly.entity_id
_entity_poly.type
_entity_poly.pdbx_seq_one_letter_code
_entity_poly.pdbx_strand_id
1 'polypeptide(L)'
;TSNTSESSAADTASSANDNSQKDATIDNITNVTNNLTNSVDSKIMENNVQISYSTLIQQLSTTNELALDEEALTHVDKDDFLQYFTLNGSATYDASTGIVTLTPDENNEVGNFSLTSKIDMNTSFTLIGQVNLGSDPNGADGIGFAFHNGNTTDIGNAGGNLGIGGLQDAIGFKLDTWSNGYQAPSSDEDGSEVSSTDSNGFGWNGDSLKAPYGTFVNTSNQEITMKDGSTVQRWWAEDTAGSAQSLSKTDINGQFHDFVVQYDGATRTLTVNYTETDGNVLTWTTTVSDSYQAMAMIVSASTGGAKNLQQFKITSFDFKQAATVDVEYVDTTGKKIAEGTVSYPNGAAVNGTYETTQADVDGYTFIEMDDGSVTGAKSLTATGTLTQAGNNGTVIYVYAPAYTETTKTVNETINYIDQDGNSVASSHTAKPVTFLTVTNPVDGSTVIYYSTTTTDGTLDKETGIPTAAGWTKETNADFPEVANPVVKGYTAISNDAPDSDLTKVSAQTVDNSSNDLNFTVVYTKNASTVTTETRTVNETIHYVYKDGSKAADDYVATPVEFTRTVST
;
A
#
# COMPACT_ATOMS: atom_id res chain seq x y z
N THR A 1 52.62 -26.94 5.96
CA THR A 1 53.79 -27.82 6.13
C THR A 1 53.91 -28.09 7.61
N SER A 2 53.63 -29.25 8.21
CA SER A 2 53.78 -30.69 7.91
C SER A 2 53.10 -31.39 9.10
N ASN A 3 51.99 -32.13 8.96
CA ASN A 3 51.83 -33.56 8.67
C ASN A 3 52.50 -34.59 9.62
N THR A 4 51.76 -35.68 9.87
CA THR A 4 52.08 -37.03 10.43
C THR A 4 52.05 -37.20 11.97
N SER A 5 51.13 -37.98 12.58
CA SER A 5 50.87 -39.46 12.59
C SER A 5 52.02 -40.26 13.27
N GLU A 6 51.89 -41.30 14.09
CA GLU A 6 50.86 -42.35 14.33
C GLU A 6 51.28 -43.27 15.52
N SER A 7 50.32 -43.85 16.25
CA SER A 7 50.23 -45.21 16.87
C SER A 7 51.17 -45.76 17.99
N SER A 8 50.54 -46.37 19.03
CA SER A 8 50.70 -47.75 19.60
C SER A 8 50.13 -47.79 21.06
N ALA A 9 49.00 -48.49 21.36
CA ALA A 9 48.83 -49.92 21.76
C ALA A 9 49.67 -50.33 23.00
N ALA A 10 49.20 -50.98 24.09
CA ALA A 10 47.97 -51.72 24.41
C ALA A 10 47.80 -51.95 25.95
N ASP A 11 46.56 -52.23 26.36
CA ASP A 11 46.02 -53.09 27.43
C ASP A 11 46.65 -53.16 28.85
N THR A 12 45.82 -52.86 29.86
CA THR A 12 45.36 -53.87 30.86
C THR A 12 44.09 -53.41 31.61
N ALA A 13 43.10 -54.30 31.66
CA ALA A 13 41.78 -54.10 32.25
C ALA A 13 41.72 -54.30 33.77
N SER A 14 40.74 -53.69 34.45
CA SER A 14 39.82 -54.35 35.41
C SER A 14 38.94 -53.36 36.20
N SER A 15 37.68 -53.79 36.37
CA SER A 15 36.66 -53.42 37.37
C SER A 15 35.92 -52.09 37.27
N ALA A 16 34.88 -52.11 36.42
CA ALA A 16 33.46 -51.96 36.76
C ALA A 16 33.04 -50.96 37.85
N ASN A 17 32.34 -49.90 37.43
CA ASN A 17 31.02 -49.62 37.98
C ASN A 17 30.14 -48.96 36.90
N ASP A 18 28.95 -49.51 36.76
CA ASP A 18 27.96 -49.31 35.72
C ASP A 18 27.06 -48.11 36.03
N ASN A 19 26.80 -47.26 35.03
CA ASN A 19 25.58 -46.46 34.94
C ASN A 19 25.44 -45.88 33.52
N SER A 20 24.93 -46.70 32.62
CA SER A 20 24.49 -46.30 31.28
C SER A 20 23.20 -45.47 31.34
N GLN A 21 23.29 -44.22 30.87
CA GLN A 21 22.22 -43.58 30.12
C GLN A 21 21.99 -44.33 28.79
N LYS A 22 20.72 -44.34 28.35
CA LYS A 22 20.11 -44.80 27.09
C LYS A 22 19.22 -46.05 27.20
N ASP A 23 18.09 -45.93 26.49
CA ASP A 23 16.98 -46.86 26.28
C ASP A 23 15.95 -47.00 27.40
N ALA A 24 15.01 -46.05 27.41
CA ALA A 24 13.66 -46.23 27.94
C ALA A 24 12.67 -45.43 27.10
N THR A 25 12.46 -45.82 25.83
CA THR A 25 11.35 -45.28 25.02
C THR A 25 10.83 -46.25 23.96
N ILE A 26 11.03 -47.56 24.14
CA ILE A 26 10.43 -48.59 23.29
C ILE A 26 10.04 -49.78 24.19
N ASP A 27 8.93 -49.64 24.93
CA ASP A 27 8.23 -50.80 25.53
C ASP A 27 6.75 -50.50 25.92
N ASN A 28 6.26 -49.27 25.78
CA ASN A 28 4.85 -48.92 26.06
C ASN A 28 3.91 -48.89 24.85
N ILE A 29 4.38 -49.23 23.63
CA ILE A 29 3.53 -49.27 22.42
C ILE A 29 2.90 -50.65 22.20
N THR A 30 3.34 -51.70 22.89
CA THR A 30 2.87 -53.08 22.63
C THR A 30 1.69 -53.53 23.51
N ASN A 31 1.29 -52.76 24.53
CA ASN A 31 0.18 -53.13 25.42
C ASN A 31 -1.16 -52.42 25.16
N VAL A 32 -1.24 -51.51 24.19
CA VAL A 32 -2.52 -50.86 23.80
C VAL A 32 -3.23 -51.62 22.67
N THR A 33 -2.50 -52.41 21.87
CA THR A 33 -3.08 -53.14 20.71
C THR A 33 -3.66 -54.52 21.07
N ASN A 34 -3.44 -55.05 22.28
CA ASN A 34 -3.89 -56.39 22.67
C ASN A 34 -5.20 -56.43 23.49
N ASN A 35 -5.86 -55.30 23.73
CA ASN A 35 -7.18 -55.25 24.40
C ASN A 35 -8.35 -54.93 23.47
N LEU A 36 -8.13 -54.89 22.14
CA LEU A 36 -9.16 -54.65 21.13
C LEU A 36 -9.59 -55.92 20.36
N THR A 37 -9.13 -57.11 20.76
CA THR A 37 -9.37 -58.36 20.00
C THR A 37 -9.92 -59.52 20.82
N ASN A 38 -10.74 -59.27 21.84
CA ASN A 38 -11.55 -60.32 22.48
C ASN A 38 -12.93 -59.80 22.92
N SER A 39 -13.81 -59.53 21.95
CA SER A 39 -15.24 -59.78 22.08
C SER A 39 -15.90 -59.64 20.71
N VAL A 40 -15.72 -60.65 19.86
CA VAL A 40 -16.61 -60.85 18.71
C VAL A 40 -17.51 -62.02 19.09
N ASP A 41 -18.67 -61.70 19.66
CA ASP A 41 -19.79 -62.62 19.61
C ASP A 41 -20.93 -61.95 18.82
N SER A 42 -21.41 -62.71 17.85
CA SER A 42 -22.20 -62.21 16.73
C SER A 42 -23.64 -62.00 17.15
N LYS A 43 -24.15 -60.76 17.06
CA LYS A 43 -25.57 -60.49 16.82
C LYS A 43 -25.76 -59.09 16.22
N ILE A 44 -26.03 -59.09 14.93
CA ILE A 44 -26.54 -57.96 14.15
C ILE A 44 -27.90 -57.55 14.74
N MET A 45 -28.00 -56.32 15.22
CA MET A 45 -29.22 -55.50 15.16
C MET A 45 -28.79 -54.07 14.83
N GLU A 46 -29.33 -53.53 13.74
CA GLU A 46 -29.31 -52.09 13.44
C GLU A 46 -29.86 -51.34 14.64
N ASN A 47 -28.99 -50.60 15.33
CA ASN A 47 -29.39 -49.52 16.22
C ASN A 47 -28.63 -48.29 15.71
N ASN A 48 -29.37 -47.31 15.20
CA ASN A 48 -28.87 -45.94 15.04
C ASN A 48 -28.41 -45.47 16.43
N VAL A 49 -27.11 -45.50 16.68
CA VAL A 49 -26.54 -44.91 17.89
C VAL A 49 -26.59 -43.41 17.69
N GLN A 50 -27.67 -42.79 18.17
CA GLN A 50 -27.75 -41.35 18.38
C GLN A 50 -26.77 -41.03 19.51
N ILE A 51 -25.54 -40.64 19.16
CA ILE A 51 -24.56 -40.14 20.13
C ILE A 51 -25.11 -38.81 20.66
N SER A 52 -25.33 -38.71 21.97
CA SER A 52 -25.83 -37.46 22.55
C SER A 52 -24.81 -36.34 22.39
N TYR A 53 -25.27 -35.10 22.22
CA TYR A 53 -24.42 -33.91 22.16
C TYR A 53 -23.42 -33.82 23.33
N SER A 54 -23.86 -34.23 24.53
CA SER A 54 -23.00 -34.35 25.71
C SER A 54 -21.89 -35.40 25.58
N THR A 55 -22.11 -36.49 24.85
CA THR A 55 -21.11 -37.53 24.59
C THR A 55 -20.08 -37.06 23.56
N LEU A 56 -20.51 -36.28 22.56
CA LEU A 56 -19.60 -35.64 21.60
C LEU A 56 -18.69 -34.62 22.30
N ILE A 57 -19.27 -33.73 23.13
CA ILE A 57 -18.53 -32.78 23.98
C ILE A 57 -17.53 -33.51 24.88
N GLN A 58 -17.92 -34.63 25.50
CA GLN A 58 -17.08 -35.38 26.44
C GLN A 58 -15.98 -36.21 25.75
N GLN A 59 -16.23 -36.73 24.55
CA GLN A 59 -15.21 -37.42 23.75
C GLN A 59 -14.21 -36.44 23.12
N LEU A 60 -14.65 -35.24 22.75
CA LEU A 60 -13.78 -34.21 22.16
C LEU A 60 -12.94 -33.47 23.22
N SER A 61 -13.49 -33.22 24.42
CA SER A 61 -12.72 -32.60 25.52
C SER A 61 -11.66 -33.51 26.12
N THR A 62 -11.69 -34.82 25.81
CA THR A 62 -10.75 -35.82 26.35
C THR A 62 -9.67 -36.24 25.35
N THR A 63 -9.74 -35.81 24.09
CA THR A 63 -8.68 -36.00 23.10
C THR A 63 -7.76 -34.78 23.06
N ASN A 64 -6.54 -34.98 23.58
CA ASN A 64 -5.43 -34.05 23.75
C ASN A 64 -5.56 -33.07 24.91
N GLU A 65 -4.84 -33.40 25.99
CA GLU A 65 -4.54 -32.57 27.15
C GLU A 65 -4.39 -31.07 26.81
N LEU A 66 -5.34 -30.26 27.30
CA LEU A 66 -5.16 -28.83 27.61
C LEU A 66 -4.19 -28.62 28.81
N ALA A 67 -3.27 -29.55 29.07
CA ALA A 67 -2.53 -29.67 30.33
C ALA A 67 -1.19 -28.90 30.37
N LEU A 68 -1.00 -27.87 29.56
CA LEU A 68 0.15 -26.96 29.66
C LEU A 68 -0.28 -25.48 29.53
N ASP A 69 -1.10 -25.03 30.49
CA ASP A 69 -1.33 -23.66 31.02
C ASP A 69 -2.82 -23.40 31.30
N GLU A 70 -3.44 -24.14 32.24
CA GLU A 70 -4.79 -23.79 32.74
C GLU A 70 -4.88 -22.35 33.25
N GLU A 71 -3.77 -21.72 33.68
CA GLU A 71 -3.75 -20.32 34.14
C GLU A 71 -3.67 -19.28 33.01
N ALA A 72 -3.45 -19.66 31.74
CA ALA A 72 -3.34 -18.72 30.61
C ALA A 72 -4.50 -18.81 29.60
N LEU A 73 -5.45 -19.73 29.80
CA LEU A 73 -6.64 -19.87 28.97
C LEU A 73 -7.70 -18.83 29.37
N THR A 74 -8.24 -18.13 28.38
CA THR A 74 -9.39 -17.25 28.51
C THR A 74 -10.65 -18.07 28.27
N HIS A 75 -11.54 -18.09 29.26
CA HIS A 75 -12.87 -18.65 29.15
C HIS A 75 -13.86 -17.49 29.07
N VAL A 76 -14.63 -17.44 27.99
CA VAL A 76 -15.72 -16.46 27.83
C VAL A 76 -17.05 -17.21 27.89
N ASP A 77 -17.99 -16.70 28.65
CA ASP A 77 -19.37 -17.16 28.68
C ASP A 77 -20.33 -15.97 28.53
N LYS A 78 -21.61 -16.18 28.84
CA LYS A 78 -22.61 -15.12 28.72
C LYS A 78 -22.42 -13.96 29.71
N ASP A 79 -21.80 -14.21 30.86
CA ASP A 79 -21.71 -13.24 31.95
C ASP A 79 -20.54 -12.27 31.74
N ASP A 80 -19.49 -12.68 31.02
CA ASP A 80 -18.32 -11.85 30.71
C ASP A 80 -18.11 -11.54 29.21
N PHE A 81 -19.04 -11.93 28.33
CA PHE A 81 -18.98 -11.67 26.88
C PHE A 81 -18.49 -10.26 26.50
N LEU A 82 -19.08 -9.21 27.09
CA LEU A 82 -18.75 -7.81 26.77
C LEU A 82 -17.39 -7.33 27.30
N GLN A 83 -16.68 -8.15 28.07
CA GLN A 83 -15.28 -7.91 28.44
C GLN A 83 -14.33 -8.24 27.29
N TYR A 84 -14.68 -9.21 26.45
CA TYR A 84 -13.80 -9.76 25.41
C TYR A 84 -14.28 -9.45 23.99
N PHE A 85 -15.55 -9.07 23.82
CA PHE A 85 -16.12 -8.75 22.52
C PHE A 85 -16.66 -7.32 22.44
N THR A 86 -16.40 -6.68 21.29
CA THR A 86 -17.01 -5.41 20.91
C THR A 86 -18.18 -5.67 19.96
N LEU A 87 -19.31 -4.97 20.18
CA LEU A 87 -20.46 -4.98 19.28
C LEU A 87 -20.39 -3.78 18.33
N ASN A 88 -20.68 -4.00 17.05
CA ASN A 88 -20.72 -2.93 16.04
C ASN A 88 -22.02 -3.00 15.22
N GLY A 89 -22.38 -1.86 14.62
CA GLY A 89 -23.56 -1.74 13.78
C GLY A 89 -24.85 -1.97 14.56
N SER A 90 -25.75 -2.79 14.02
CA SER A 90 -27.03 -3.12 14.67
C SER A 90 -26.95 -4.22 15.73
N ALA A 91 -25.75 -4.75 16.00
CA ALA A 91 -25.56 -5.83 16.95
C ALA A 91 -25.92 -5.40 18.39
N THR A 92 -26.72 -6.23 19.07
CA THR A 92 -27.10 -6.03 20.48
C THR A 92 -26.91 -7.32 21.27
N TYR A 93 -26.66 -7.20 22.58
CA TYR A 93 -26.41 -8.35 23.45
C TYR A 93 -27.36 -8.41 24.64
N ASP A 94 -27.96 -9.58 24.86
CA ASP A 94 -28.75 -9.90 26.05
C ASP A 94 -27.95 -10.81 27.00
N ALA A 95 -27.37 -10.20 28.03
CA ALA A 95 -26.57 -10.89 29.04
C ALA A 95 -27.36 -11.93 29.86
N SER A 96 -28.69 -11.85 29.91
CA SER A 96 -29.50 -12.83 30.63
C SER A 96 -29.59 -14.17 29.90
N THR A 97 -29.47 -14.15 28.57
CA THR A 97 -29.65 -15.32 27.70
C THR A 97 -28.38 -15.72 26.94
N GLY A 98 -27.39 -14.84 26.86
CA GLY A 98 -26.18 -15.03 26.03
C GLY A 98 -26.42 -14.78 24.55
N ILE A 99 -27.52 -14.10 24.18
CA ILE A 99 -27.89 -13.92 22.78
C ILE A 99 -27.32 -12.59 22.26
N VAL A 100 -26.50 -12.68 21.22
CA VAL A 100 -26.16 -11.58 20.33
C VAL A 100 -27.18 -11.57 19.18
N THR A 101 -27.96 -10.51 19.06
CA THR A 101 -28.75 -10.25 17.86
C THR A 101 -27.87 -9.47 16.90
N LEU A 102 -27.44 -10.08 15.80
CA LEU A 102 -26.58 -9.46 14.79
C LEU A 102 -27.39 -8.52 13.92
N THR A 103 -28.54 -8.98 13.41
CA THR A 103 -29.50 -8.11 12.71
C THR A 103 -30.90 -8.37 13.25
N PRO A 104 -31.72 -7.33 13.50
CA PRO A 104 -33.15 -7.53 13.63
C PRO A 104 -33.77 -7.97 12.30
N ASP A 105 -35.04 -8.38 12.31
CA ASP A 105 -35.81 -8.66 11.09
C ASP A 105 -36.22 -7.35 10.38
N GLU A 106 -35.23 -6.56 10.00
CA GLU A 106 -35.36 -5.28 9.30
C GLU A 106 -34.41 -5.23 8.09
N ASN A 107 -34.71 -4.37 7.13
CA ASN A 107 -33.94 -4.27 5.89
C ASN A 107 -32.73 -3.34 6.08
N ASN A 108 -31.63 -3.63 5.37
CA ASN A 108 -30.40 -2.82 5.34
C ASN A 108 -29.70 -2.69 6.69
N GLU A 109 -29.72 -3.77 7.47
CA GLU A 109 -29.02 -3.86 8.75
C GLU A 109 -27.67 -4.53 8.56
N VAL A 110 -26.66 -4.06 9.28
CA VAL A 110 -25.35 -4.71 9.35
C VAL A 110 -24.93 -4.69 10.80
N GLY A 111 -24.64 -5.87 11.35
CA GLY A 111 -24.18 -5.99 12.73
C GLY A 111 -23.16 -7.09 12.88
N ASN A 112 -22.20 -6.86 13.76
CA ASN A 112 -21.15 -7.81 14.06
C ASN A 112 -20.70 -7.73 15.51
N PHE A 113 -19.98 -8.77 15.95
CA PHE A 113 -19.16 -8.72 17.13
C PHE A 113 -17.76 -9.22 16.84
N SER A 114 -16.76 -8.55 17.42
CA SER A 114 -15.33 -8.80 17.19
C SER A 114 -14.61 -9.02 18.51
N LEU A 115 -13.68 -9.96 18.53
CA LEU A 115 -12.84 -10.24 19.69
C LEU A 115 -11.82 -9.11 19.86
N THR A 116 -11.69 -8.57 21.07
CA THR A 116 -10.79 -7.43 21.37
C THR A 116 -9.31 -7.80 21.42
N SER A 117 -9.00 -9.08 21.25
CA SER A 117 -7.65 -9.65 21.21
C SER A 117 -7.53 -10.63 20.04
N LYS A 118 -6.30 -10.91 19.61
CA LYS A 118 -6.05 -12.02 18.69
C LYS A 118 -5.88 -13.33 19.46
N ILE A 119 -6.25 -14.43 18.82
CA ILE A 119 -6.10 -15.80 19.34
C ILE A 119 -4.69 -16.30 19.04
N ASP A 120 -4.00 -16.92 20.01
CA ASP A 120 -2.73 -17.63 19.79
C ASP A 120 -2.98 -18.93 19.04
N MET A 121 -2.63 -18.96 17.75
CA MET A 121 -2.93 -20.08 16.86
C MET A 121 -1.96 -21.27 17.04
N ASN A 122 -0.99 -21.19 17.95
CA ASN A 122 -0.22 -22.36 18.39
C ASN A 122 -0.93 -23.15 19.50
N THR A 123 -2.07 -22.64 19.96
CA THR A 123 -2.91 -23.29 20.96
C THR A 123 -4.29 -23.58 20.40
N SER A 124 -4.95 -24.59 20.96
CA SER A 124 -6.31 -24.94 20.56
C SER A 124 -7.32 -23.92 21.09
N PHE A 125 -8.41 -23.74 20.35
CA PHE A 125 -9.58 -22.99 20.83
C PHE A 125 -10.88 -23.74 20.54
N THR A 126 -11.94 -23.41 21.28
CA THR A 126 -13.27 -23.99 21.07
C THR A 126 -14.36 -22.95 21.36
N LEU A 127 -15.14 -22.62 20.33
CA LEU A 127 -16.36 -21.82 20.43
C LEU A 127 -17.58 -22.75 20.39
N ILE A 128 -18.39 -22.69 21.44
CA ILE A 128 -19.63 -23.45 21.58
C ILE A 128 -20.78 -22.47 21.63
N GLY A 129 -21.74 -22.63 20.73
CA GLY A 129 -22.92 -21.79 20.72
C GLY A 129 -24.03 -22.36 19.87
N GLN A 130 -24.96 -21.48 19.53
CA GLN A 130 -26.07 -21.79 18.65
C GLN A 130 -26.31 -20.62 17.70
N VAL A 131 -26.79 -20.91 16.49
CA VAL A 131 -27.14 -19.89 15.49
C VAL A 131 -28.64 -19.92 15.20
N ASN A 132 -29.23 -18.75 15.03
CA ASN A 132 -30.57 -18.58 14.46
C ASN A 132 -30.41 -17.85 13.12
N LEU A 133 -30.71 -18.55 12.02
CA LEU A 133 -30.61 -18.01 10.65
C LEU A 133 -31.88 -17.26 10.22
N GLY A 134 -32.86 -17.14 11.10
CA GLY A 134 -34.14 -16.48 10.87
C GLY A 134 -35.25 -17.43 10.46
N SER A 135 -36.40 -16.86 10.09
CA SER A 135 -37.66 -17.58 9.90
C SER A 135 -38.26 -17.43 8.50
N ASP A 136 -37.77 -16.50 7.69
CA ASP A 136 -38.14 -16.40 6.28
C ASP A 136 -37.17 -17.25 5.44
N PRO A 137 -37.63 -18.32 4.78
CA PRO A 137 -36.78 -19.15 3.92
C PRO A 137 -36.28 -18.43 2.65
N ASN A 138 -36.73 -17.20 2.39
CA ASN A 138 -36.20 -16.30 1.36
C ASN A 138 -35.50 -15.09 1.96
N GLY A 139 -35.22 -15.11 3.27
CA GLY A 139 -34.49 -14.07 3.95
C GLY A 139 -32.98 -14.15 3.73
N ALA A 140 -32.32 -13.04 3.94
CA ALA A 140 -30.92 -12.80 3.60
C ALA A 140 -30.23 -12.04 4.73
N ASP A 141 -28.90 -11.95 4.75
CA ASP A 141 -27.94 -12.57 3.81
C ASP A 141 -27.36 -13.88 4.35
N GLY A 142 -27.28 -14.04 5.67
CA GLY A 142 -26.66 -15.15 6.37
C GLY A 142 -25.67 -14.66 7.42
N ILE A 143 -24.99 -15.61 8.08
CA ILE A 143 -24.03 -15.33 9.15
C ILE A 143 -22.63 -15.79 8.72
N GLY A 144 -21.67 -14.88 8.75
CA GLY A 144 -20.25 -15.18 8.52
C GLY A 144 -19.45 -15.18 9.82
N PHE A 145 -18.50 -16.12 9.92
CA PHE A 145 -17.49 -16.22 10.96
C PHE A 145 -16.14 -16.08 10.27
N ALA A 146 -15.26 -15.22 10.75
CA ALA A 146 -13.95 -15.04 10.14
C ALA A 146 -12.83 -15.01 11.18
N PHE A 147 -11.71 -15.65 10.82
CA PHE A 147 -10.43 -15.51 11.50
C PHE A 147 -9.46 -14.85 10.51
N HIS A 148 -8.80 -13.75 10.88
CA HIS A 148 -8.01 -12.96 9.92
C HIS A 148 -6.75 -12.33 10.53
N ASN A 149 -5.85 -11.88 9.65
CA ASN A 149 -4.55 -11.30 10.04
C ASN A 149 -4.58 -9.80 10.32
N GLY A 150 -5.61 -9.10 9.82
CA GLY A 150 -5.81 -7.66 10.04
C GLY A 150 -5.97 -7.28 11.51
N ASN A 151 -6.26 -6.01 11.78
CA ASN A 151 -6.42 -5.47 13.13
C ASN A 151 -7.63 -6.09 13.85
N THR A 152 -7.60 -6.07 15.18
CA THR A 152 -8.76 -6.53 15.98
C THR A 152 -10.05 -5.73 15.75
N THR A 153 -9.93 -4.55 15.13
CA THR A 153 -11.01 -3.63 14.79
C THR A 153 -11.50 -3.73 13.35
N ASP A 154 -10.89 -4.55 12.50
CA ASP A 154 -11.29 -4.66 11.10
C ASP A 154 -12.64 -5.37 10.94
N ILE A 155 -13.47 -4.88 10.03
CA ILE A 155 -14.83 -5.36 9.78
C ILE A 155 -14.96 -5.71 8.30
N GLY A 156 -15.45 -6.91 8.00
CA GLY A 156 -15.72 -7.32 6.62
C GLY A 156 -16.99 -6.69 6.05
N ASN A 157 -17.07 -6.66 4.72
CA ASN A 157 -18.15 -6.06 3.96
C ASN A 157 -19.47 -6.86 4.07
N ALA A 158 -20.58 -6.13 4.10
CA ALA A 158 -21.93 -6.66 4.16
C ALA A 158 -22.41 -7.27 2.82
N GLY A 159 -23.65 -7.76 2.80
CA GLY A 159 -24.29 -8.34 1.62
C GLY A 159 -23.66 -9.66 1.23
N GLY A 160 -23.43 -9.89 -0.07
CA GLY A 160 -22.86 -11.15 -0.59
C GLY A 160 -21.44 -11.49 -0.10
N ASN A 161 -20.78 -10.59 0.63
CA ASN A 161 -19.50 -10.83 1.29
C ASN A 161 -19.64 -11.48 2.68
N LEU A 162 -20.86 -11.53 3.25
CA LEU A 162 -21.19 -12.12 4.55
C LEU A 162 -20.30 -11.63 5.72
N GLY A 163 -19.78 -10.40 5.64
CA GLY A 163 -18.86 -9.85 6.63
C GLY A 163 -17.49 -10.53 6.66
N ILE A 164 -17.12 -11.25 5.59
CA ILE A 164 -15.81 -11.91 5.41
C ILE A 164 -14.96 -11.16 4.37
N GLY A 165 -15.54 -10.81 3.22
CA GLY A 165 -14.85 -10.04 2.18
C GLY A 165 -14.35 -8.69 2.70
N GLY A 166 -13.12 -8.31 2.35
CA GLY A 166 -12.45 -7.12 2.88
C GLY A 166 -11.50 -7.41 4.05
N LEU A 167 -11.67 -8.52 4.77
CA LEU A 167 -10.75 -8.90 5.84
C LEU A 167 -9.44 -9.46 5.27
N GLN A 168 -8.31 -9.05 5.81
CA GLN A 168 -6.98 -9.47 5.34
C GLN A 168 -6.64 -10.93 5.68
N ASP A 169 -6.26 -11.71 4.66
CA ASP A 169 -5.85 -13.12 4.77
C ASP A 169 -6.77 -13.96 5.66
N ALA A 170 -8.07 -13.81 5.47
CA ALA A 170 -9.08 -14.41 6.31
C ALA A 170 -9.33 -15.88 5.91
N ILE A 171 -9.48 -16.71 6.94
CA ILE A 171 -10.11 -18.02 6.86
C ILE A 171 -11.47 -17.87 7.52
N GLY A 172 -12.52 -17.85 6.71
CA GLY A 172 -13.89 -17.69 7.13
C GLY A 172 -14.74 -18.93 6.93
N PHE A 173 -15.89 -18.94 7.56
CA PHE A 173 -16.97 -19.90 7.38
C PHE A 173 -18.29 -19.14 7.32
N LYS A 174 -19.12 -19.41 6.32
CA LYS A 174 -20.44 -18.78 6.21
C LYS A 174 -21.56 -19.81 6.28
N LEU A 175 -22.65 -19.43 6.92
CA LEU A 175 -23.98 -20.02 6.80
C LEU A 175 -24.83 -19.05 5.99
N ASP A 176 -24.92 -19.31 4.69
CA ASP A 176 -25.46 -18.39 3.71
C ASP A 176 -26.93 -18.74 3.41
N THR A 177 -27.82 -17.76 3.49
CA THR A 177 -29.26 -17.94 3.24
C THR A 177 -29.73 -17.27 1.95
N TRP A 178 -28.86 -16.60 1.21
CA TRP A 178 -29.21 -15.89 -0.01
C TRP A 178 -28.26 -16.20 -1.17
N SER A 179 -28.79 -16.51 -2.35
CA SER A 179 -27.93 -16.84 -3.50
C SER A 179 -27.49 -15.61 -4.28
N ASN A 180 -26.19 -15.34 -4.25
CA ASN A 180 -25.51 -14.27 -4.97
C ASN A 180 -24.84 -14.79 -6.24
N GLY A 181 -25.05 -14.07 -7.34
CA GLY A 181 -24.14 -14.14 -8.50
C GLY A 181 -23.00 -13.14 -8.34
N TYR A 182 -21.93 -13.31 -9.12
CA TYR A 182 -20.81 -12.36 -9.17
C TYR A 182 -21.30 -10.93 -9.44
N GLN A 183 -20.78 -9.98 -8.66
CA GLN A 183 -21.00 -8.55 -8.84
C GLN A 183 -19.64 -7.85 -8.87
N ALA A 184 -19.33 -7.23 -10.01
CA ALA A 184 -18.16 -6.36 -10.11
C ALA A 184 -18.27 -5.15 -9.16
N PRO A 185 -17.16 -4.69 -8.57
CA PRO A 185 -17.12 -3.47 -7.77
C PRO A 185 -17.64 -2.27 -8.56
N SER A 186 -18.36 -1.35 -7.89
CA SER A 186 -18.77 -0.07 -8.48
C SER A 186 -18.00 1.14 -7.96
N SER A 187 -17.22 0.99 -6.89
CA SER A 187 -16.27 1.99 -6.43
C SER A 187 -14.88 1.72 -7.01
N ASP A 188 -14.19 2.77 -7.42
CA ASP A 188 -12.80 2.77 -7.86
C ASP A 188 -11.81 2.95 -6.70
N GLU A 189 -12.29 3.14 -5.47
CA GLU A 189 -11.47 3.13 -4.26
C GLU A 189 -10.98 1.72 -3.92
N ASP A 190 -9.80 1.61 -3.31
CA ASP A 190 -9.24 0.35 -2.81
C ASP A 190 -10.06 -0.23 -1.66
N GLY A 191 -9.92 -1.54 -1.42
CA GLY A 191 -10.79 -2.27 -0.50
C GLY A 191 -10.79 -1.72 0.94
N SER A 192 -9.67 -1.18 1.42
CA SER A 192 -9.54 -0.58 2.76
C SER A 192 -10.26 0.75 2.92
N GLU A 193 -10.62 1.40 1.81
CA GLU A 193 -11.28 2.71 1.81
C GLU A 193 -12.80 2.61 1.64
N VAL A 194 -13.28 1.48 1.11
CA VAL A 194 -14.72 1.23 0.95
C VAL A 194 -15.38 0.94 2.30
N SER A 195 -16.47 1.65 2.60
CA SER A 195 -17.27 1.38 3.78
C SER A 195 -17.78 -0.06 3.80
N SER A 196 -17.67 -0.74 4.94
CA SER A 196 -18.16 -2.12 5.14
C SER A 196 -19.66 -2.29 4.87
N THR A 197 -20.45 -1.20 4.88
CA THR A 197 -21.87 -1.23 4.53
C THR A 197 -22.14 -1.02 3.03
N ASP A 198 -21.16 -0.57 2.25
CA ASP A 198 -21.28 -0.37 0.80
C ASP A 198 -20.91 -1.64 0.03
N SER A 199 -21.78 -2.64 0.14
CA SER A 199 -21.60 -3.95 -0.52
C SER A 199 -21.44 -3.83 -2.05
N ASN A 200 -22.15 -2.90 -2.69
CA ASN A 200 -22.07 -2.72 -4.15
C ASN A 200 -20.76 -2.03 -4.57
N GLY A 201 -20.33 -1.02 -3.80
CA GLY A 201 -19.03 -0.38 -3.96
C GLY A 201 -17.89 -1.38 -3.89
N PHE A 202 -17.94 -2.28 -2.90
CA PHE A 202 -16.93 -3.32 -2.73
C PHE A 202 -17.00 -4.42 -3.81
N GLY A 203 -18.21 -4.85 -4.20
CA GLY A 203 -18.45 -6.02 -5.06
C GLY A 203 -18.46 -7.33 -4.27
N TRP A 204 -18.77 -8.47 -4.90
CA TRP A 204 -18.63 -9.80 -4.27
C TRP A 204 -18.51 -10.93 -5.30
N ASN A 205 -17.93 -12.06 -4.89
CA ASN A 205 -17.88 -13.27 -5.71
C ASN A 205 -19.23 -14.01 -5.73
N GLY A 206 -19.47 -14.81 -6.77
CA GLY A 206 -20.66 -15.65 -6.84
C GLY A 206 -20.57 -16.88 -5.94
N ASP A 207 -21.72 -17.33 -5.43
CA ASP A 207 -21.80 -18.51 -4.59
C ASP A 207 -21.52 -19.81 -5.33
N SER A 208 -20.88 -20.75 -4.62
CA SER A 208 -20.63 -22.09 -5.14
C SER A 208 -21.86 -23.00 -5.11
N LEU A 209 -22.86 -22.71 -4.28
CA LEU A 209 -24.11 -23.46 -4.15
C LEU A 209 -25.34 -22.54 -4.03
N LYS A 210 -26.53 -23.12 -4.22
CA LYS A 210 -27.78 -22.43 -3.92
C LYS A 210 -28.08 -22.48 -2.43
N ALA A 211 -28.54 -21.36 -1.90
CA ALA A 211 -28.88 -21.19 -0.51
C ALA A 211 -30.12 -22.01 -0.06
N PRO A 212 -30.19 -22.43 1.22
CA PRO A 212 -29.17 -22.20 2.24
C PRO A 212 -28.02 -23.23 2.18
N TYR A 213 -26.80 -22.80 2.48
CA TYR A 213 -25.63 -23.67 2.49
C TYR A 213 -24.52 -23.16 3.41
N GLY A 214 -23.62 -24.06 3.80
CA GLY A 214 -22.46 -23.78 4.64
C GLY A 214 -21.17 -24.06 3.89
N THR A 215 -20.18 -23.20 4.01
CA THR A 215 -18.87 -23.38 3.34
C THR A 215 -17.77 -22.60 4.04
N PHE A 216 -16.51 -23.09 3.91
CA PHE A 216 -15.35 -22.23 4.15
C PHE A 216 -15.21 -21.20 3.04
N VAL A 217 -14.64 -20.06 3.39
CA VAL A 217 -14.37 -18.90 2.53
C VAL A 217 -12.95 -18.45 2.83
N ASN A 218 -12.16 -18.14 1.82
CA ASN A 218 -10.85 -17.49 2.03
C ASN A 218 -10.87 -16.10 1.41
N THR A 219 -10.13 -15.17 2.01
CA THR A 219 -9.80 -13.91 1.33
C THR A 219 -8.37 -13.91 0.84
N SER A 220 -8.14 -13.24 -0.28
CA SER A 220 -6.80 -12.99 -0.80
C SER A 220 -6.74 -11.62 -1.44
N ASN A 221 -5.55 -11.02 -1.46
CA ASN A 221 -5.32 -9.73 -2.11
C ASN A 221 -5.37 -9.92 -3.64
N GLN A 222 -6.36 -9.29 -4.29
CA GLN A 222 -6.62 -9.44 -5.73
C GLN A 222 -6.93 -8.08 -6.38
N GLU A 223 -6.52 -7.95 -7.65
CA GLU A 223 -6.97 -6.89 -8.55
C GLU A 223 -8.26 -7.33 -9.24
N ILE A 224 -9.38 -6.71 -8.87
CA ILE A 224 -10.71 -7.07 -9.40
C ILE A 224 -11.09 -6.13 -10.53
N THR A 225 -11.54 -6.68 -11.65
CA THR A 225 -11.95 -5.88 -12.81
C THR A 225 -13.33 -5.26 -12.60
N MET A 226 -13.39 -3.93 -12.71
CA MET A 226 -14.61 -3.12 -12.68
C MET A 226 -15.36 -3.17 -14.01
N LYS A 227 -16.60 -2.63 -14.04
CA LYS A 227 -17.47 -2.67 -15.23
C LYS A 227 -16.92 -1.93 -16.44
N ASP A 228 -16.08 -0.91 -16.24
CA ASP A 228 -15.46 -0.13 -17.30
C ASP A 228 -14.13 -0.73 -17.81
N GLY A 229 -13.68 -1.84 -17.21
CA GLY A 229 -12.46 -2.55 -17.57
C GLY A 229 -11.21 -2.13 -16.79
N SER A 230 -11.29 -1.12 -15.92
CA SER A 230 -10.23 -0.82 -14.95
C SER A 230 -10.17 -1.88 -13.84
N THR A 231 -9.09 -1.90 -13.05
CA THR A 231 -8.94 -2.82 -11.90
C THR A 231 -8.84 -2.05 -10.59
N VAL A 232 -9.18 -2.72 -9.50
CA VAL A 232 -9.11 -2.15 -8.15
C VAL A 232 -8.75 -3.23 -7.14
N GLN A 233 -7.99 -2.88 -6.10
CA GLN A 233 -7.51 -3.83 -5.10
C GLN A 233 -8.65 -4.25 -4.16
N ARG A 234 -8.78 -5.56 -3.88
CA ARG A 234 -9.71 -6.09 -2.87
C ARG A 234 -9.06 -7.24 -2.11
N TRP A 235 -9.33 -7.32 -0.80
CA TRP A 235 -9.29 -8.59 -0.07
C TRP A 235 -10.52 -9.41 -0.42
N TRP A 236 -10.47 -10.05 -1.58
CA TRP A 236 -11.63 -10.66 -2.23
C TRP A 236 -11.96 -12.01 -1.59
N ALA A 237 -13.22 -12.19 -1.18
CA ALA A 237 -13.72 -13.43 -0.57
C ALA A 237 -14.18 -14.42 -1.64
N GLU A 238 -13.71 -15.66 -1.54
CA GLU A 238 -14.13 -16.76 -2.40
C GLU A 238 -14.42 -18.02 -1.59
N ASP A 239 -15.48 -18.73 -1.96
CA ASP A 239 -15.77 -20.05 -1.40
C ASP A 239 -14.61 -21.00 -1.63
N THR A 240 -14.22 -21.72 -0.57
CA THR A 240 -13.18 -22.74 -0.69
C THR A 240 -13.69 -23.89 -1.54
N ALA A 241 -12.95 -24.21 -2.61
CA ALA A 241 -13.36 -25.22 -3.56
C ALA A 241 -13.61 -26.58 -2.87
N GLY A 242 -14.84 -27.09 -3.01
CA GLY A 242 -15.24 -28.39 -2.47
C GLY A 242 -15.67 -28.41 -1.00
N SER A 243 -15.69 -27.28 -0.29
CA SER A 243 -16.19 -27.24 1.09
C SER A 243 -17.70 -27.02 1.20
N ALA A 244 -18.37 -26.57 0.14
CA ALA A 244 -19.77 -26.20 0.23
C ALA A 244 -20.70 -27.42 0.44
N GLN A 245 -21.58 -27.33 1.45
CA GLN A 245 -22.61 -28.33 1.74
C GLN A 245 -23.97 -27.64 1.93
N SER A 246 -25.02 -28.18 1.30
CA SER A 246 -26.38 -27.65 1.46
C SER A 246 -26.89 -27.84 2.89
N LEU A 247 -27.61 -26.84 3.40
CA LEU A 247 -28.39 -26.94 4.62
C LEU A 247 -29.84 -27.27 4.29
N SER A 248 -30.53 -27.91 5.23
CA SER A 248 -31.97 -28.08 5.15
C SER A 248 -32.69 -26.74 5.21
N LYS A 249 -33.61 -26.51 4.25
CA LYS A 249 -34.51 -25.34 4.28
C LYS A 249 -35.42 -25.31 5.51
N THR A 250 -35.62 -26.44 6.18
CA THR A 250 -36.41 -26.50 7.41
C THR A 250 -35.72 -25.85 8.59
N ASP A 251 -34.42 -25.55 8.48
CA ASP A 251 -33.64 -24.95 9.56
C ASP A 251 -33.79 -23.43 9.61
N ILE A 252 -34.29 -22.81 8.54
CA ILE A 252 -34.73 -21.41 8.51
C ILE A 252 -36.12 -21.31 9.14
N ASN A 253 -36.19 -21.57 10.45
CA ASN A 253 -37.42 -21.75 11.22
C ASN A 253 -37.53 -20.83 12.45
N GLY A 254 -36.60 -19.87 12.58
CA GLY A 254 -36.51 -18.94 13.70
C GLY A 254 -36.07 -19.59 15.02
N GLN A 255 -35.55 -20.81 14.99
CA GLN A 255 -35.00 -21.50 16.16
C GLN A 255 -33.48 -21.48 16.15
N PHE A 256 -32.90 -21.69 17.33
CA PHE A 256 -31.47 -21.88 17.49
C PHE A 256 -31.07 -23.33 17.17
N HIS A 257 -30.01 -23.46 16.39
CA HIS A 257 -29.36 -24.72 16.02
C HIS A 257 -27.94 -24.77 16.55
N ASP A 258 -27.48 -25.93 17.02
CA ASP A 258 -26.16 -26.06 17.62
C ASP A 258 -25.06 -25.79 16.59
N PHE A 259 -24.11 -24.93 16.98
CA PHE A 259 -23.00 -24.50 16.15
C PHE A 259 -21.70 -24.48 16.96
N VAL A 260 -20.71 -25.25 16.51
CA VAL A 260 -19.46 -25.44 17.23
C VAL A 260 -18.28 -25.24 16.29
N VAL A 261 -17.33 -24.39 16.70
CA VAL A 261 -16.07 -24.17 15.99
C VAL A 261 -14.92 -24.62 16.88
N GLN A 262 -14.08 -25.51 16.38
CA GLN A 262 -12.93 -26.06 17.10
C GLN A 262 -11.68 -25.92 16.27
N TYR A 263 -10.59 -25.55 16.92
CA TYR A 263 -9.27 -25.52 16.29
C TYR A 263 -8.30 -26.30 17.17
N ASP A 264 -7.61 -27.25 16.56
CA ASP A 264 -6.51 -27.98 17.19
C ASP A 264 -5.19 -27.30 16.82
N GLY A 265 -4.53 -26.66 17.79
CA GLY A 265 -3.27 -25.96 17.58
C GLY A 265 -2.09 -26.87 17.21
N ALA A 266 -2.14 -28.16 17.55
CA ALA A 266 -1.06 -29.09 17.26
C ALA A 266 -1.13 -29.62 15.81
N THR A 267 -2.35 -29.89 15.32
CA THR A 267 -2.58 -30.37 13.95
C THR A 267 -2.95 -29.25 12.98
N ARG A 268 -3.24 -28.06 13.50
CA ARG A 268 -3.74 -26.87 12.80
C ARG A 268 -5.03 -27.10 12.04
N THR A 269 -5.87 -27.97 12.57
CA THR A 269 -7.15 -28.33 11.95
C THR A 269 -8.25 -27.48 12.54
N LEU A 270 -8.91 -26.68 11.70
CA LEU A 270 -10.15 -25.96 12.03
C LEU A 270 -11.34 -26.82 11.60
N THR A 271 -12.25 -27.06 12.55
CA THR A 271 -13.46 -27.87 12.38
C THR A 271 -14.69 -27.05 12.73
N VAL A 272 -15.68 -27.03 11.86
CA VAL A 272 -17.00 -26.42 12.09
C VAL A 272 -18.07 -27.49 12.06
N ASN A 273 -18.98 -27.47 13.04
CA ASN A 273 -20.13 -28.36 13.09
C ASN A 273 -21.42 -27.56 13.20
N TYR A 274 -22.43 -27.97 12.43
CA TYR A 274 -23.79 -27.43 12.48
C TYR A 274 -24.78 -28.59 12.61
N THR A 275 -25.70 -28.51 13.57
CA THR A 275 -26.72 -29.56 13.79
C THR A 275 -28.05 -29.10 13.22
N GLU A 276 -28.55 -29.82 12.21
CA GLU A 276 -29.83 -29.56 11.56
C GLU A 276 -31.02 -29.96 12.44
N THR A 277 -32.23 -29.51 12.09
CA THR A 277 -33.47 -29.76 12.87
C THR A 277 -33.73 -31.25 13.11
N ASP A 278 -33.35 -32.12 12.17
CA ASP A 278 -33.55 -33.57 12.27
C ASP A 278 -32.45 -34.30 13.07
N GLY A 279 -31.46 -33.55 13.56
CA GLY A 279 -30.31 -34.05 14.31
C GLY A 279 -29.13 -34.50 13.44
N ASN A 280 -29.19 -34.33 12.11
CA ASN A 280 -28.03 -34.51 11.25
C ASN A 280 -26.95 -33.46 11.59
N VAL A 281 -25.69 -33.89 11.67
CA VAL A 281 -24.56 -33.00 11.96
C VAL A 281 -23.75 -32.84 10.69
N LEU A 282 -23.75 -31.63 10.14
CA LEU A 282 -22.87 -31.24 9.05
C LEU A 282 -21.52 -30.82 9.64
N THR A 283 -20.44 -31.38 9.10
CA THR A 283 -19.08 -31.12 9.55
C THR A 283 -18.21 -30.64 8.39
N TRP A 284 -17.45 -29.58 8.63
CA TRP A 284 -16.45 -29.06 7.73
C TRP A 284 -15.08 -29.04 8.42
N THR A 285 -14.03 -29.39 7.69
CA THR A 285 -12.65 -29.32 8.18
C THR A 285 -11.74 -28.62 7.17
N THR A 286 -10.80 -27.82 7.66
CA THR A 286 -9.72 -27.24 6.87
C THR A 286 -8.44 -27.14 7.70
N THR A 287 -7.30 -26.99 7.04
CA THR A 287 -6.00 -26.81 7.71
C THR A 287 -5.59 -25.34 7.62
N VAL A 288 -5.16 -24.78 8.74
CA VAL A 288 -4.63 -23.41 8.86
C VAL A 288 -3.12 -23.44 8.66
N SER A 289 -2.59 -22.56 7.81
CA SER A 289 -1.15 -22.45 7.55
C SER A 289 -0.37 -22.07 8.82
N ASP A 290 0.86 -22.60 8.94
CA ASP A 290 1.80 -22.26 10.01
C ASP A 290 2.22 -20.78 10.03
N SER A 291 2.04 -20.07 8.92
CA SER A 291 2.28 -18.63 8.83
C SER A 291 1.35 -17.80 9.73
N TYR A 292 0.20 -18.35 10.13
CA TYR A 292 -0.77 -17.68 10.98
C TYR A 292 -0.42 -17.90 12.45
N GLN A 293 0.36 -16.99 13.05
CA GLN A 293 0.74 -17.11 14.47
C GLN A 293 -0.36 -16.63 15.42
N ALA A 294 -1.07 -15.58 15.03
CA ALA A 294 -2.19 -15.03 15.79
C ALA A 294 -3.25 -14.48 14.83
N MET A 295 -4.53 -14.68 15.14
CA MET A 295 -5.64 -14.24 14.27
C MET A 295 -6.71 -13.49 15.08
N ALA A 296 -7.22 -12.40 14.52
CA ALA A 296 -8.43 -11.74 15.01
C ALA A 296 -9.66 -12.59 14.66
N MET A 297 -10.77 -12.39 15.38
CA MET A 297 -12.03 -13.10 15.16
C MET A 297 -13.20 -12.12 15.09
N ILE A 298 -14.07 -12.32 14.10
CA ILE A 298 -15.31 -11.56 13.95
C ILE A 298 -16.46 -12.47 13.51
N VAL A 299 -17.67 -12.17 13.97
CA VAL A 299 -18.93 -12.78 13.52
C VAL A 299 -19.86 -11.68 13.05
N SER A 300 -20.35 -11.81 11.82
CA SER A 300 -21.06 -10.75 11.11
C SER A 300 -22.33 -11.29 10.48
N ALA A 301 -23.36 -10.46 10.41
CA ALA A 301 -24.51 -10.69 9.56
C ALA A 301 -25.01 -9.37 8.98
N SER A 302 -25.68 -9.45 7.84
CA SER A 302 -26.34 -8.31 7.23
C SER A 302 -27.69 -8.69 6.64
N THR A 303 -28.49 -7.67 6.36
CA THR A 303 -29.70 -7.75 5.56
C THR A 303 -29.65 -6.70 4.46
N GLY A 304 -30.41 -6.89 3.40
CA GLY A 304 -30.56 -5.94 2.30
C GLY A 304 -32.02 -5.77 1.91
N GLY A 305 -32.33 -6.03 0.63
CA GLY A 305 -33.72 -6.10 0.17
C GLY A 305 -34.50 -7.25 0.79
N ALA A 306 -33.82 -8.38 1.03
CA ALA A 306 -34.28 -9.50 1.84
C ALA A 306 -33.64 -9.42 3.24
N LYS A 307 -34.26 -10.06 4.23
CA LYS A 307 -33.91 -9.91 5.64
C LYS A 307 -34.28 -11.13 6.47
N ASN A 308 -33.63 -11.26 7.62
CA ASN A 308 -34.01 -12.19 8.67
C ASN A 308 -33.54 -11.64 10.03
N LEU A 309 -34.18 -12.10 11.11
CA LEU A 309 -33.61 -12.01 12.45
C LEU A 309 -32.44 -12.99 12.54
N GLN A 310 -31.20 -12.48 12.63
CA GLN A 310 -29.98 -13.28 12.62
C GLN A 310 -29.28 -13.15 13.97
N GLN A 311 -29.01 -14.28 14.63
CA GLN A 311 -28.52 -14.27 16.00
C GLN A 311 -27.49 -15.37 16.25
N PHE A 312 -26.55 -15.07 17.15
CA PHE A 312 -25.64 -16.05 17.73
C PHE A 312 -25.87 -16.09 19.24
N LYS A 313 -25.95 -17.28 19.82
CA LYS A 313 -26.06 -17.47 21.26
C LYS A 313 -24.81 -18.15 21.77
N ILE A 314 -24.05 -17.45 22.60
CA ILE A 314 -22.83 -18.00 23.19
C ILE A 314 -23.17 -18.99 24.31
N THR A 315 -22.48 -20.13 24.33
CA THR A 315 -22.40 -21.02 25.49
C THR A 315 -21.05 -20.86 26.16
N SER A 316 -19.96 -21.05 25.41
CA SER A 316 -18.61 -20.73 25.87
C SER A 316 -17.67 -20.45 24.69
N PHE A 317 -16.59 -19.73 24.95
CA PHE A 317 -15.45 -19.62 24.06
C PHE A 317 -14.14 -19.75 24.86
N ASP A 318 -13.44 -20.84 24.64
CA ASP A 318 -12.17 -21.16 25.30
C ASP A 318 -11.02 -20.94 24.31
N PHE A 319 -10.10 -20.03 24.63
CA PHE A 319 -8.95 -19.72 23.77
C PHE A 319 -7.80 -19.12 24.57
N LYS A 320 -6.59 -19.09 24.01
CA LYS A 320 -5.47 -18.31 24.56
C LYS A 320 -5.33 -16.99 23.82
N GLN A 321 -5.26 -15.88 24.55
CA GLN A 321 -4.95 -14.58 23.97
C GLN A 321 -3.49 -14.54 23.52
N ALA A 322 -3.25 -14.19 22.26
CA ALA A 322 -1.94 -13.76 21.78
C ALA A 322 -1.62 -12.37 22.34
N ALA A 323 -0.34 -12.02 22.41
CA ALA A 323 0.10 -10.64 22.66
C ALA A 323 0.42 -10.00 21.31
N THR A 324 -0.31 -8.95 20.93
CA THR A 324 -0.23 -8.35 19.60
C THR A 324 -0.31 -6.82 19.65
N VAL A 325 -0.02 -6.17 18.52
CA VAL A 325 -0.37 -4.77 18.25
C VAL A 325 -1.21 -4.71 17.00
N ASP A 326 -2.01 -3.66 16.87
CA ASP A 326 -2.67 -3.29 15.62
C ASP A 326 -1.82 -2.27 14.84
N VAL A 327 -2.05 -2.16 13.54
CA VAL A 327 -1.32 -1.23 12.66
C VAL A 327 -2.27 -0.50 11.75
N GLU A 328 -2.21 0.83 11.77
CA GLU A 328 -3.05 1.68 10.93
C GLU A 328 -2.19 2.58 10.05
N TYR A 329 -2.56 2.64 8.77
CA TYR A 329 -2.09 3.64 7.83
C TYR A 329 -3.26 4.57 7.55
N VAL A 330 -3.12 5.83 7.97
CA VAL A 330 -4.19 6.82 7.87
C VAL A 330 -3.72 8.07 7.13
N ASP A 331 -4.64 8.76 6.48
CA ASP A 331 -4.38 10.11 5.99
C ASP A 331 -4.43 11.15 7.13
N THR A 332 -4.13 12.41 6.82
CA THR A 332 -4.17 13.52 7.77
C THR A 332 -5.56 13.81 8.37
N THR A 333 -6.62 13.16 7.88
CA THR A 333 -7.98 13.26 8.42
C THR A 333 -8.36 12.07 9.31
N GLY A 334 -7.50 11.05 9.39
CA GLY A 334 -7.74 9.79 10.09
C GLY A 334 -8.46 8.74 9.25
N LYS A 335 -8.65 8.97 7.93
CA LYS A 335 -9.21 7.94 7.03
C LYS A 335 -8.18 6.83 6.87
N LYS A 336 -8.58 5.57 7.05
CA LYS A 336 -7.75 4.40 6.73
C LYS A 336 -7.51 4.35 5.22
N ILE A 337 -6.25 4.18 4.82
CA ILE A 337 -5.83 4.19 3.40
C ILE A 337 -5.11 2.91 2.97
N ALA A 338 -4.69 2.06 3.92
CA ALA A 338 -4.09 0.78 3.63
C ALA A 338 -4.22 -0.18 4.82
N GLU A 339 -4.00 -1.48 4.55
CA GLU A 339 -3.99 -2.54 5.55
C GLU A 339 -2.62 -2.77 6.18
N GLY A 340 -2.60 -2.92 7.50
CA GLY A 340 -1.42 -3.11 8.35
C GLY A 340 -0.97 -4.57 8.46
N THR A 341 0.34 -4.82 8.46
CA THR A 341 0.89 -6.13 8.86
C THR A 341 1.91 -5.97 9.97
N VAL A 342 1.99 -7.00 10.82
CA VAL A 342 2.93 -7.03 11.95
C VAL A 342 3.78 -8.29 11.85
N SER A 343 5.08 -8.11 12.00
CA SER A 343 6.02 -9.20 12.21
C SER A 343 6.23 -9.43 13.70
N TYR A 344 6.23 -10.69 14.12
CA TYR A 344 6.55 -11.11 15.49
C TYR A 344 7.78 -12.03 15.47
N PRO A 345 9.01 -11.49 15.45
CA PRO A 345 10.23 -12.30 15.30
C PRO A 345 10.42 -13.37 16.39
N ASN A 346 9.91 -13.10 17.58
CA ASN A 346 9.99 -13.99 18.75
C ASN A 346 8.64 -14.59 19.14
N GLY A 347 7.66 -14.57 18.23
CA GLY A 347 6.28 -14.99 18.49
C GLY A 347 5.40 -13.89 19.09
N ALA A 348 4.09 -14.01 18.85
CA ALA A 348 3.06 -13.11 19.35
C ALA A 348 2.69 -13.41 20.82
N ALA A 349 3.68 -13.30 21.71
CA ALA A 349 3.57 -13.67 23.13
C ALA A 349 4.13 -12.58 24.06
N VAL A 350 3.75 -12.62 25.34
CA VAL A 350 4.27 -11.69 26.36
C VAL A 350 5.79 -11.81 26.46
N ASN A 351 6.47 -10.67 26.52
CA ASN A 351 7.93 -10.49 26.39
C ASN A 351 8.49 -10.76 24.99
N GLY A 352 7.64 -11.09 24.01
CA GLY A 352 7.97 -11.08 22.59
C GLY A 352 8.17 -9.66 22.07
N THR A 353 8.59 -9.56 20.81
CA THR A 353 8.78 -8.28 20.13
C THR A 353 7.93 -8.21 18.88
N TYR A 354 7.55 -7.00 18.49
CA TYR A 354 6.90 -6.73 17.22
C TYR A 354 7.74 -5.76 16.38
N GLU A 355 7.58 -5.88 15.06
CA GLU A 355 8.15 -4.98 14.06
C GLU A 355 7.09 -4.66 13.00
N THR A 356 7.00 -3.39 12.62
CA THR A 356 6.14 -2.89 11.56
C THR A 356 6.95 -1.99 10.64
N THR A 357 6.44 -1.76 9.43
CA THR A 357 7.09 -0.91 8.43
C THR A 357 6.11 0.14 7.92
N GLN A 358 6.63 1.19 7.30
CA GLN A 358 5.79 2.07 6.48
C GLN A 358 5.26 1.26 5.28
N ALA A 359 4.05 1.58 4.83
CA ALA A 359 3.49 1.07 3.59
C ALA A 359 3.85 2.00 2.44
N ASP A 360 4.07 1.42 1.26
CA ASP A 360 4.07 2.16 0.00
C ASP A 360 2.61 2.22 -0.47
N VAL A 361 1.97 3.37 -0.29
CA VAL A 361 0.55 3.57 -0.59
C VAL A 361 0.47 4.51 -1.79
N ASP A 362 -0.14 4.04 -2.88
CA ASP A 362 -0.19 4.82 -4.12
C ASP A 362 -0.93 6.15 -3.89
N GLY A 363 -0.40 7.23 -4.45
CA GLY A 363 -0.94 8.57 -4.23
C GLY A 363 -0.76 9.15 -2.82
N TYR A 364 -0.01 8.49 -1.93
CA TYR A 364 0.24 8.96 -0.56
C TYR A 364 1.74 8.98 -0.22
N THR A 365 2.10 9.82 0.75
CA THR A 365 3.47 9.94 1.25
C THR A 365 3.48 10.02 2.77
N PHE A 366 4.27 9.15 3.40
CA PHE A 366 4.45 9.14 4.85
C PHE A 366 5.04 10.48 5.35
N ILE A 367 4.40 11.05 6.37
CA ILE A 367 4.83 12.26 7.08
C ILE A 367 5.47 11.87 8.41
N GLU A 368 4.68 11.26 9.30
CA GLU A 368 5.09 10.97 10.67
C GLU A 368 4.26 9.86 11.33
N MET A 369 4.71 9.39 12.49
CA MET A 369 3.90 8.55 13.37
C MET A 369 2.92 9.44 14.12
N ASP A 370 1.67 9.02 14.28
CA ASP A 370 0.66 9.87 14.95
C ASP A 370 1.08 10.22 16.39
N ASP A 371 1.13 11.50 16.70
CA ASP A 371 1.39 12.01 18.04
C ASP A 371 0.13 12.10 18.91
N GLY A 372 -1.01 11.73 18.34
CA GLY A 372 -2.36 11.78 18.89
C GLY A 372 -3.22 12.90 18.30
N SER A 373 -2.67 13.70 17.38
CA SER A 373 -3.40 14.79 16.73
C SER A 373 -4.37 14.34 15.65
N VAL A 374 -4.14 13.17 15.01
CA VAL A 374 -4.97 12.68 13.91
C VAL A 374 -6.06 11.72 14.42
N THR A 375 -5.68 10.67 15.14
CA THR A 375 -6.61 9.63 15.60
C THR A 375 -7.09 9.81 17.04
N GLY A 376 -6.52 10.77 17.77
CA GLY A 376 -6.79 10.98 19.20
C GLY A 376 -6.00 10.06 20.14
N ALA A 377 -5.23 9.10 19.59
CA ALA A 377 -4.36 8.22 20.35
C ALA A 377 -2.91 8.33 19.86
N LYS A 378 -1.97 8.41 20.79
CA LYS A 378 -0.55 8.45 20.43
C LYS A 378 -0.12 7.08 19.91
N SER A 379 0.52 7.08 18.74
CA SER A 379 1.10 5.91 18.10
C SER A 379 2.18 5.27 18.96
N LEU A 380 2.20 3.93 18.96
CA LEU A 380 3.35 3.15 19.41
C LEU A 380 4.54 3.35 18.45
N THR A 381 5.75 3.01 18.89
CA THR A 381 6.92 2.98 18.00
C THR A 381 6.81 1.85 16.98
N ALA A 382 7.47 1.96 15.82
CA ALA A 382 7.46 0.93 14.77
C ALA A 382 7.96 -0.46 15.24
N THR A 383 8.76 -0.49 16.31
CA THR A 383 9.22 -1.71 16.96
C THR A 383 9.04 -1.61 18.46
N GLY A 384 8.76 -2.71 19.14
CA GLY A 384 8.63 -2.71 20.60
C GLY A 384 8.56 -4.09 21.23
N THR A 385 8.40 -4.12 22.56
CA THR A 385 8.19 -5.33 23.35
C THR A 385 6.73 -5.42 23.78
N LEU A 386 6.15 -6.61 23.66
CA LEU A 386 4.80 -6.92 24.11
C LEU A 386 4.81 -7.19 25.61
N THR A 387 4.05 -6.43 26.38
CA THR A 387 4.10 -6.45 27.85
C THR A 387 2.92 -7.16 28.50
N GLN A 388 1.84 -7.36 27.75
CA GLN A 388 0.61 -8.03 28.21
C GLN A 388 0.00 -8.93 27.13
N ALA A 389 -0.80 -9.90 27.55
CA ALA A 389 -1.66 -10.65 26.64
C ALA A 389 -2.75 -9.71 26.07
N GLY A 390 -3.24 -10.04 24.88
CA GLY A 390 -4.17 -9.22 24.12
C GLY A 390 -3.48 -8.09 23.35
N ASN A 391 -4.27 -7.08 22.98
CA ASN A 391 -3.78 -5.93 22.22
C ASN A 391 -2.95 -4.99 23.12
N ASN A 392 -1.72 -4.69 22.69
CA ASN A 392 -0.76 -3.81 23.39
C ASN A 392 -0.82 -2.36 22.88
N GLY A 393 -1.74 -2.05 21.95
CA GLY A 393 -1.97 -0.74 21.36
C GLY A 393 -1.73 -0.76 19.85
N THR A 394 -1.76 0.44 19.25
CA THR A 394 -1.74 0.60 17.80
C THR A 394 -0.47 1.35 17.35
N VAL A 395 0.17 0.86 16.29
CA VAL A 395 1.18 1.60 15.54
C VAL A 395 0.48 2.33 14.40
N ILE A 396 0.46 3.65 14.46
CA ILE A 396 -0.27 4.52 13.54
C ILE A 396 0.73 5.35 12.73
N TYR A 397 0.67 5.20 11.41
CA TYR A 397 1.47 5.93 10.43
C TYR A 397 0.56 6.93 9.69
N VAL A 398 0.94 8.21 9.67
CA VAL A 398 0.18 9.29 9.03
C VAL A 398 0.79 9.65 7.68
N TYR A 399 -0.07 9.75 6.66
CA TYR A 399 0.30 10.08 5.29
C TYR A 399 -0.43 11.35 4.82
N ALA A 400 0.20 12.08 3.92
CA ALA A 400 -0.46 13.10 3.10
C ALA A 400 -0.56 12.61 1.65
N PRO A 401 -1.57 13.09 0.90
CA PRO A 401 -1.61 12.89 -0.54
C PRO A 401 -0.30 13.34 -1.22
N ALA A 402 0.24 12.50 -2.10
CA ALA A 402 1.52 12.70 -2.76
C ALA A 402 1.42 13.71 -3.91
N TYR A 403 2.08 14.87 -3.77
CA TYR A 403 2.27 15.80 -4.87
C TYR A 403 3.11 15.18 -5.98
N THR A 404 2.77 15.51 -7.23
CA THR A 404 3.58 15.12 -8.39
C THR A 404 4.21 16.34 -9.03
N GLU A 405 5.44 16.21 -9.50
CA GLU A 405 6.13 17.25 -10.24
C GLU A 405 6.56 16.85 -11.66
N THR A 406 6.54 17.84 -12.54
CA THR A 406 7.23 17.77 -13.84
C THR A 406 8.12 18.99 -14.02
N THR A 407 9.29 18.80 -14.63
CA THR A 407 10.23 19.89 -14.92
C THR A 407 10.42 20.08 -16.41
N LYS A 408 10.59 21.34 -16.82
CA LYS A 408 10.96 21.70 -18.18
C LYS A 408 11.95 22.85 -18.18
N THR A 409 13.07 22.68 -18.86
CA THR A 409 14.05 23.76 -19.05
C THR A 409 13.93 24.37 -20.43
N VAL A 410 13.94 25.70 -20.49
CA VAL A 410 13.95 26.50 -21.71
C VAL A 410 15.31 27.21 -21.79
N ASN A 411 15.93 27.17 -22.96
CA ASN A 411 17.20 27.80 -23.27
C ASN A 411 17.01 28.92 -24.30
N GLU A 412 17.86 29.94 -24.25
CA GLU A 412 17.96 30.97 -25.28
C GLU A 412 19.38 31.01 -25.85
N THR A 413 19.47 30.97 -27.19
CA THR A 413 20.72 31.19 -27.93
C THR A 413 20.53 32.26 -29.01
N ILE A 414 21.47 33.19 -29.10
CA ILE A 414 21.51 34.23 -30.14
C ILE A 414 22.79 34.04 -30.96
N ASN A 415 22.62 33.84 -32.27
CA ASN A 415 23.72 33.66 -33.22
C ASN A 415 23.97 34.95 -34.01
N TYR A 416 25.23 35.33 -34.17
CA TYR A 416 25.64 36.52 -34.92
C TYR A 416 26.41 36.10 -36.18
N ILE A 417 25.77 36.21 -37.35
CA ILE A 417 26.30 35.70 -38.62
C ILE A 417 26.39 36.79 -39.69
N ASP A 418 27.19 36.57 -40.73
CA ASP A 418 27.11 37.35 -41.97
C ASP A 418 26.06 36.79 -42.95
N GLN A 419 25.89 37.46 -44.09
CA GLN A 419 24.95 37.07 -45.15
C GLN A 419 25.26 35.71 -45.78
N ASP A 420 26.48 35.20 -45.62
CA ASP A 420 26.93 33.90 -46.12
C ASP A 420 26.79 32.79 -45.05
N GLY A 421 26.29 33.13 -43.85
CA GLY A 421 26.10 32.20 -42.75
C GLY A 421 27.31 31.99 -41.83
N ASN A 422 28.39 32.75 -42.03
CA ASN A 422 29.59 32.63 -41.19
C ASN A 422 29.44 33.42 -39.89
N SER A 423 29.90 32.87 -38.77
CA SER A 423 29.92 33.59 -37.50
C SER A 423 30.82 34.83 -37.57
N VAL A 424 30.26 35.98 -37.18
CA VAL A 424 30.98 37.27 -37.10
C VAL A 424 31.25 37.72 -35.66
N ALA A 425 30.57 37.10 -34.69
CA ALA A 425 30.81 37.23 -33.26
C ALA A 425 30.39 35.93 -32.55
N SER A 426 30.92 35.71 -31.33
CA SER A 426 30.53 34.57 -30.50
C SER A 426 29.03 34.61 -30.18
N SER A 427 28.35 33.47 -30.32
CA SER A 427 26.95 33.35 -29.93
C SER A 427 26.76 33.65 -28.44
N HIS A 428 25.61 34.21 -28.09
CA HIS A 428 25.17 34.38 -26.72
C HIS A 428 24.33 33.16 -26.30
N THR A 429 24.57 32.65 -25.10
CA THR A 429 23.71 31.65 -24.46
C THR A 429 23.32 32.18 -23.09
N ALA A 430 22.01 32.35 -22.87
CA ALA A 430 21.51 32.86 -21.60
C ALA A 430 21.57 31.79 -20.52
N LYS A 431 21.42 32.19 -19.25
CA LYS A 431 21.18 31.23 -18.17
C LYS A 431 19.83 30.56 -18.42
N PRO A 432 19.74 29.22 -18.43
CA PRO A 432 18.47 28.54 -18.67
C PRO A 432 17.41 28.90 -17.63
N VAL A 433 16.15 28.92 -18.05
CA VAL A 433 14.99 29.03 -17.17
C VAL A 433 14.40 27.65 -17.03
N THR A 434 14.31 27.13 -15.81
CA THR A 434 13.62 25.86 -15.52
C THR A 434 12.28 26.13 -14.88
N PHE A 435 11.24 25.54 -15.43
CA PHE A 435 9.89 25.53 -14.88
C PHE A 435 9.65 24.21 -14.13
N LEU A 436 8.99 24.30 -13.00
CA LEU A 436 8.51 23.19 -12.19
C LEU A 436 7.00 23.31 -12.08
N THR A 437 6.27 22.31 -12.57
CA THR A 437 4.81 22.23 -12.44
C THR A 437 4.52 21.19 -11.37
N VAL A 438 3.94 21.64 -10.26
CA VAL A 438 3.50 20.79 -9.16
C VAL A 438 2.00 20.58 -9.27
N THR A 439 1.55 19.34 -9.22
CA THR A 439 0.13 18.97 -9.26
C THR A 439 -0.31 18.47 -7.90
N ASN A 440 -1.37 19.07 -7.36
CA ASN A 440 -2.04 18.61 -6.15
C ASN A 440 -2.84 17.34 -6.49
N PRO A 441 -2.58 16.20 -5.82
CA PRO A 441 -3.26 14.94 -6.10
C PRO A 441 -4.74 14.94 -5.72
N VAL A 442 -5.17 15.83 -4.82
CA VAL A 442 -6.54 15.85 -4.29
C VAL A 442 -7.52 16.51 -5.26
N ASP A 443 -7.13 17.63 -5.86
CA ASP A 443 -8.01 18.44 -6.71
C ASP A 443 -7.51 18.61 -8.15
N GLY A 444 -6.34 18.05 -8.48
CA GLY A 444 -5.70 18.18 -9.78
C GLY A 444 -5.21 19.59 -10.10
N SER A 445 -5.26 20.53 -9.15
CA SER A 445 -4.78 21.89 -9.38
C SER A 445 -3.27 21.93 -9.53
N THR A 446 -2.78 22.81 -10.41
CA THR A 446 -1.35 22.93 -10.68
C THR A 446 -0.81 24.27 -10.20
N VAL A 447 0.37 24.25 -9.58
CA VAL A 447 1.16 25.44 -9.26
C VAL A 447 2.45 25.40 -10.08
N ILE A 448 2.78 26.52 -10.73
CA ILE A 448 4.02 26.65 -11.51
C ILE A 448 5.02 27.50 -10.72
N TYR A 449 6.26 27.04 -10.74
CA TYR A 449 7.43 27.78 -10.29
C TYR A 449 8.42 27.90 -11.44
N TYR A 450 9.26 28.94 -11.42
CA TYR A 450 10.45 29.01 -12.27
C TYR A 450 11.72 29.26 -11.44
N SER A 451 12.87 28.81 -11.97
CA SER A 451 14.18 29.11 -11.42
C SER A 451 15.22 29.27 -12.53
N THR A 452 16.19 30.16 -12.30
CA THR A 452 17.42 30.29 -13.11
C THR A 452 18.67 29.81 -12.38
N THR A 453 18.50 29.26 -11.17
CA THR A 453 19.61 28.91 -10.27
C THR A 453 19.57 27.46 -9.77
N THR A 454 18.41 26.81 -9.80
CA THR A 454 18.26 25.40 -9.40
C THR A 454 17.37 24.64 -10.37
N THR A 455 17.57 23.34 -10.43
CA THR A 455 16.69 22.36 -11.12
C THR A 455 16.18 21.30 -10.14
N ASP A 456 16.52 21.41 -8.85
CA ASP A 456 16.08 20.50 -7.82
C ASP A 456 14.61 20.75 -7.50
N GLY A 457 13.75 19.88 -8.02
CA GLY A 457 12.30 19.93 -7.86
C GLY A 457 11.76 19.26 -6.59
N THR A 458 12.63 18.83 -5.67
CA THR A 458 12.22 18.09 -4.47
C THR A 458 11.17 18.88 -3.67
N LEU A 459 10.00 18.28 -3.47
CA LEU A 459 8.86 18.90 -2.79
C LEU A 459 8.83 18.58 -1.30
N ASP A 460 8.29 19.52 -0.53
CA ASP A 460 7.83 19.28 0.82
C ASP A 460 6.59 18.37 0.75
N LYS A 461 6.64 17.27 1.49
CA LYS A 461 5.66 16.18 1.38
C LYS A 461 4.25 16.57 1.84
N GLU A 462 4.16 17.52 2.76
CA GLU A 462 2.89 17.98 3.34
C GLU A 462 2.26 19.09 2.48
N THR A 463 3.09 20.01 1.98
CA THR A 463 2.60 21.25 1.35
C THR A 463 2.76 21.30 -0.17
N GLY A 464 3.55 20.39 -0.76
CA GLY A 464 3.89 20.41 -2.19
C GLY A 464 4.77 21.58 -2.61
N ILE A 465 5.35 22.30 -1.64
CA ILE A 465 6.21 23.46 -1.93
C ILE A 465 7.65 22.97 -2.21
N PRO A 466 8.33 23.48 -3.24
CA PRO A 466 9.72 23.12 -3.49
C PRO A 466 10.63 23.47 -2.31
N THR A 467 11.41 22.49 -1.83
CA THR A 467 12.28 22.63 -0.64
C THR A 467 13.59 23.37 -0.96
N ALA A 468 14.06 23.28 -2.20
CA ALA A 468 15.26 23.97 -2.64
C ALA A 468 15.02 25.49 -2.75
N ALA A 469 15.97 26.28 -2.27
CA ALA A 469 15.91 27.73 -2.46
C ALA A 469 16.12 28.11 -3.94
N GLY A 470 15.49 29.20 -4.39
CA GLY A 470 15.66 29.76 -5.74
C GLY A 470 14.50 29.49 -6.70
N TRP A 471 13.41 28.87 -6.23
CA TRP A 471 12.14 28.79 -6.95
C TRP A 471 11.30 30.05 -6.70
N THR A 472 10.73 30.60 -7.77
CA THR A 472 9.78 31.73 -7.74
C THR A 472 8.42 31.23 -8.23
N LYS A 473 7.37 31.44 -7.43
CA LYS A 473 5.99 31.02 -7.76
C LYS A 473 5.35 32.00 -8.76
N GLU A 474 5.55 31.75 -10.05
CA GLU A 474 4.99 32.51 -11.17
C GLU A 474 4.87 31.60 -12.40
N THR A 475 4.00 31.95 -13.35
CA THR A 475 3.73 31.12 -14.55
C THR A 475 4.65 31.39 -15.73
N ASN A 476 5.43 32.47 -15.67
CA ASN A 476 6.31 32.93 -16.74
C ASN A 476 7.59 33.55 -16.19
N ALA A 477 8.62 33.64 -17.02
CA ALA A 477 9.88 34.29 -16.72
C ALA A 477 10.47 34.93 -17.97
N ASP A 478 11.33 35.92 -17.79
CA ASP A 478 11.96 36.65 -18.88
C ASP A 478 13.43 36.28 -19.06
N PHE A 479 13.83 36.00 -20.29
CA PHE A 479 15.22 36.19 -20.70
C PHE A 479 15.48 37.70 -20.83
N PRO A 480 16.56 38.22 -20.23
CA PRO A 480 16.86 39.65 -20.26
C PRO A 480 17.25 40.12 -21.66
N GLU A 481 17.12 41.43 -21.93
CA GLU A 481 17.58 41.99 -23.21
C GLU A 481 19.10 41.81 -23.41
N VAL A 482 19.52 41.56 -24.65
CA VAL A 482 20.91 41.36 -25.03
C VAL A 482 21.28 42.33 -26.15
N ALA A 483 22.19 43.26 -25.86
CA ALA A 483 22.73 44.17 -26.87
C ALA A 483 23.53 43.39 -27.94
N ASN A 484 23.29 43.72 -29.22
CA ASN A 484 24.02 43.12 -30.32
C ASN A 484 25.49 43.59 -30.29
N PRO A 485 26.47 42.70 -30.51
CA PRO A 485 27.88 43.05 -30.46
C PRO A 485 28.24 44.04 -31.58
N VAL A 486 29.12 44.98 -31.25
CA VAL A 486 29.73 45.87 -32.24
C VAL A 486 30.85 45.12 -32.96
N VAL A 487 30.59 44.71 -34.21
CA VAL A 487 31.54 43.96 -35.03
C VAL A 487 32.27 44.91 -35.99
N LYS A 488 33.60 45.01 -35.87
CA LYS A 488 34.39 45.92 -36.72
C LYS A 488 34.27 45.56 -38.20
N GLY A 489 33.87 46.52 -39.02
CA GLY A 489 33.71 46.34 -40.47
C GLY A 489 32.38 45.70 -40.89
N TYR A 490 31.45 45.55 -39.95
CA TYR A 490 30.12 45.00 -40.18
C TYR A 490 29.04 45.90 -39.56
N THR A 491 27.82 45.83 -40.10
CA THR A 491 26.62 46.47 -39.56
C THR A 491 25.47 45.46 -39.54
N ALA A 492 24.74 45.35 -38.43
CA ALA A 492 23.57 44.50 -38.34
C ALA A 492 22.48 44.99 -39.31
N ILE A 493 21.86 44.06 -40.02
CA ILE A 493 20.84 44.34 -41.05
C ILE A 493 19.53 43.58 -40.82
N SER A 494 19.54 42.51 -40.03
CA SER A 494 18.33 41.83 -39.60
C SER A 494 18.49 41.20 -38.22
N ASN A 495 17.38 41.07 -37.53
CA ASN A 495 17.22 40.37 -36.27
C ASN A 495 15.87 39.64 -36.35
N ASP A 496 15.86 38.32 -36.19
CA ASP A 496 14.64 37.49 -36.27
C ASP A 496 13.91 37.35 -34.92
N ALA A 497 14.47 37.90 -33.83
CA ALA A 497 13.85 37.88 -32.53
C ALA A 497 12.61 38.80 -32.46
N PRO A 498 11.51 38.36 -31.82
CA PRO A 498 10.33 39.20 -31.59
C PRO A 498 10.65 40.50 -30.86
N ASP A 499 9.92 41.56 -31.20
CA ASP A 499 9.98 42.90 -30.57
C ASP A 499 11.39 43.51 -30.43
N SER A 500 12.30 43.08 -31.30
CA SER A 500 13.72 43.44 -31.28
C SER A 500 14.07 44.44 -32.39
N ASP A 501 15.25 45.04 -32.29
CA ASP A 501 15.78 45.96 -33.31
C ASP A 501 17.20 45.56 -33.76
N LEU A 502 17.83 46.37 -34.61
CA LEU A 502 19.16 46.07 -35.14
C LEU A 502 20.28 46.26 -34.11
N THR A 503 20.00 46.88 -32.97
CA THR A 503 20.95 47.16 -31.90
C THR A 503 20.88 46.15 -30.76
N LYS A 504 19.79 45.38 -30.63
CA LYS A 504 19.60 44.41 -29.54
C LYS A 504 18.55 43.34 -29.85
N VAL A 505 18.67 42.21 -29.18
CA VAL A 505 17.56 41.28 -28.91
C VAL A 505 16.84 41.76 -27.65
N SER A 506 15.56 42.08 -27.76
CA SER A 506 14.72 42.49 -26.63
C SER A 506 14.46 41.33 -25.69
N ALA A 507 14.05 41.61 -24.45
CA ALA A 507 13.69 40.57 -23.49
C ALA A 507 12.60 39.65 -24.03
N GLN A 508 12.73 38.35 -23.79
CA GLN A 508 11.80 37.32 -24.27
C GLN A 508 11.14 36.63 -23.09
N THR A 509 9.81 36.72 -23.01
CA THR A 509 9.02 36.03 -21.99
C THR A 509 8.77 34.59 -22.44
N VAL A 510 9.04 33.64 -21.53
CA VAL A 510 8.78 32.21 -21.71
C VAL A 510 7.93 31.66 -20.58
N ASP A 511 7.27 30.55 -20.84
CA ASP A 511 6.48 29.77 -19.89
C ASP A 511 6.81 28.27 -19.98
N ASN A 512 6.13 27.45 -19.17
CA ASN A 512 6.34 26.00 -19.15
C ASN A 512 5.90 25.29 -20.46
N SER A 513 5.26 25.98 -21.40
CA SER A 513 4.88 25.45 -22.72
C SER A 513 5.89 25.82 -23.82
N SER A 514 6.74 26.80 -23.57
CA SER A 514 7.69 27.38 -24.52
C SER A 514 8.77 26.39 -24.97
N ASN A 515 9.18 26.46 -26.23
CA ASN A 515 10.35 25.74 -26.76
C ASN A 515 11.63 26.55 -26.53
N ASP A 516 12.78 25.92 -26.72
CA ASP A 516 14.06 26.64 -26.75
C ASP A 516 14.05 27.73 -27.84
N LEU A 517 14.52 28.91 -27.44
CA LEU A 517 14.61 30.10 -28.29
C LEU A 517 15.95 30.11 -29.01
N ASN A 518 15.92 30.22 -30.33
CA ASN A 518 17.12 30.32 -31.17
C ASN A 518 16.95 31.48 -32.15
N PHE A 519 17.65 32.58 -31.88
CA PHE A 519 17.62 33.79 -32.70
C PHE A 519 18.90 33.96 -33.50
N THR A 520 18.78 34.69 -34.60
CA THR A 520 19.85 35.01 -35.54
C THR A 520 19.84 36.50 -35.88
N VAL A 521 20.95 37.16 -35.60
CA VAL A 521 21.23 38.52 -36.03
C VAL A 521 22.21 38.46 -37.20
N VAL A 522 21.80 39.00 -38.36
CA VAL A 522 22.60 38.98 -39.58
C VAL A 522 23.28 40.33 -39.77
N TYR A 523 24.56 40.30 -40.09
CA TYR A 523 25.39 41.45 -40.38
C TYR A 523 25.78 41.50 -41.85
N THR A 524 25.88 42.71 -42.39
CA THR A 524 26.50 42.96 -43.70
C THR A 524 27.87 43.60 -43.51
N LYS A 525 28.80 43.29 -44.42
CA LYS A 525 30.13 43.91 -44.43
C LYS A 525 30.01 45.36 -44.90
N ASN A 526 30.59 46.28 -44.14
CA ASN A 526 30.56 47.71 -44.45
C ASN A 526 31.25 47.96 -45.80
N ALA A 527 30.66 48.86 -46.60
CA ALA A 527 31.25 49.28 -47.86
C ALA A 527 32.64 49.87 -47.61
N SER A 528 33.63 49.38 -48.38
CA SER A 528 34.99 49.90 -48.30
C SER A 528 35.00 51.40 -48.56
N THR A 529 35.54 52.17 -47.63
CA THR A 529 35.74 53.61 -47.84
C THR A 529 36.95 53.78 -48.73
N VAL A 530 36.73 54.26 -49.96
CA VAL A 530 37.81 54.66 -50.85
C VAL A 530 38.13 56.11 -50.56
N THR A 531 39.29 56.36 -49.97
CA THR A 531 39.83 57.71 -49.80
C THR A 531 40.92 57.93 -50.84
N THR A 532 40.94 59.14 -51.42
CA THR A 532 42.01 59.54 -52.33
C THR A 532 43.05 60.30 -51.52
N GLU A 533 44.25 59.73 -51.40
CA GLU A 533 45.40 60.46 -50.87
C GLU A 533 46.08 61.20 -52.01
N THR A 534 46.30 62.50 -51.79
CA THR A 534 46.98 63.37 -52.75
C THR A 534 48.32 63.79 -52.18
N ARG A 535 49.40 63.64 -52.95
CA ARG A 535 50.72 64.19 -52.62
C ARG A 535 51.24 64.99 -53.80
N THR A 536 51.56 66.25 -53.53
CA THR A 536 52.16 67.14 -54.52
C THR A 536 53.67 67.13 -54.37
N VAL A 537 54.39 66.88 -55.46
CA VAL A 537 55.84 67.02 -55.53
C VAL A 537 56.15 68.33 -56.23
N ASN A 538 56.89 69.20 -55.54
CA ASN A 538 57.37 70.45 -56.08
C ASN A 538 58.84 70.30 -56.48
N GLU A 539 59.21 70.84 -57.63
CA GLU A 539 60.60 70.98 -58.05
C GLU A 539 60.96 72.47 -58.07
N THR A 540 62.08 72.80 -57.46
CA THR A 540 62.66 74.15 -57.50
C THR A 540 64.13 74.03 -57.82
N ILE A 541 64.53 74.67 -58.92
CA ILE A 541 65.92 74.70 -59.36
C ILE A 541 66.51 76.04 -58.94
N HIS A 542 67.49 75.97 -58.05
CA HIS A 542 68.26 77.13 -57.61
C HIS A 542 69.50 77.31 -58.50
N TYR A 543 69.60 78.47 -59.16
CA TYR A 543 70.79 78.81 -59.92
C TYR A 543 71.74 79.59 -59.02
N VAL A 544 72.86 78.96 -58.67
CA VAL A 544 73.88 79.56 -57.80
C VAL A 544 75.25 79.52 -58.46
N TYR A 545 76.06 80.55 -58.18
CA TYR A 545 77.46 80.56 -58.54
C TYR A 545 78.25 79.59 -57.64
N LYS A 546 79.51 79.33 -57.99
CA LYS A 546 80.37 78.39 -57.25
C LYS A 546 80.58 78.78 -55.78
N ASP A 547 80.43 80.06 -55.44
CA ASP A 547 80.49 80.58 -54.07
C ASP A 547 79.16 80.49 -53.31
N GLY A 548 78.11 79.95 -53.93
CA GLY A 548 76.77 79.78 -53.36
C GLY A 548 75.87 81.01 -53.49
N SER A 549 76.34 82.13 -54.03
CA SER A 549 75.52 83.32 -54.25
C SER A 549 74.53 83.12 -55.41
N LYS A 550 73.37 83.78 -55.33
CA LYS A 550 72.28 83.64 -56.29
C LYS A 550 72.72 84.13 -57.67
N ALA A 551 72.69 83.24 -58.66
CA ALA A 551 73.07 83.54 -60.03
C ALA A 551 71.87 84.01 -60.88
N ALA A 552 70.69 83.45 -60.64
CA ALA A 552 69.44 83.85 -61.26
C ALA A 552 68.26 83.52 -60.34
N ASP A 553 67.06 84.00 -60.69
CA ASP A 553 65.84 83.61 -60.01
C ASP A 553 65.56 82.12 -60.16
N ASP A 554 65.03 81.53 -59.08
CA ASP A 554 64.75 80.10 -59.05
C ASP A 554 63.69 79.74 -60.08
N TYR A 555 63.89 78.63 -60.77
CA TYR A 555 62.83 78.05 -61.58
C TYR A 555 61.98 77.15 -60.70
N VAL A 556 60.72 77.54 -60.51
CA VAL A 556 59.72 76.69 -59.84
C VAL A 556 58.92 75.99 -60.93
N ALA A 557 59.05 74.66 -61.00
CA ALA A 557 58.28 73.88 -61.96
C ALA A 557 56.80 73.84 -61.56
N THR A 558 55.91 73.58 -62.53
CA THR A 558 54.52 73.28 -62.21
C THR A 558 54.46 72.03 -61.33
N PRO A 559 53.83 72.08 -60.15
CA PRO A 559 53.81 70.94 -59.23
C PRO A 559 53.19 69.70 -59.88
N VAL A 560 53.81 68.53 -59.65
CA VAL A 560 53.28 67.25 -60.11
C VAL A 560 52.47 66.62 -58.99
N GLU A 561 51.19 66.40 -59.24
CA GLU A 561 50.29 65.80 -58.27
C GLU A 561 50.19 64.30 -58.49
N PHE A 562 50.48 63.53 -57.44
CA PHE A 562 50.25 62.10 -57.40
C PHE A 562 49.03 61.82 -56.53
N THR A 563 48.05 61.14 -57.10
CA THR A 563 46.93 60.58 -56.36
C THR A 563 47.10 59.08 -56.26
N ARG A 564 46.81 58.51 -55.08
CA ARG A 564 46.50 57.08 -54.97
C ARG A 564 45.18 56.90 -54.25
N THR A 565 44.42 55.91 -54.71
CA THR A 565 43.24 55.43 -53.99
C THR A 565 43.69 54.47 -52.90
N VAL A 566 43.27 54.75 -51.68
CA VAL A 566 43.42 53.85 -50.54
C VAL A 566 42.03 53.32 -50.21
N SER A 567 41.91 52.00 -50.19
CA SER A 567 40.69 51.32 -49.78
C SER A 567 40.95 50.67 -48.42
N THR A 568 40.09 50.95 -47.43
CA THR A 568 40.12 50.32 -46.11
C THR A 568 38.82 49.61 -45.82
#